data_AF-A0A523JQ89-F1
#
_entry.id   AF-A0A523JQ89-F1
#
_cell.length_a   1.000
_cell.length_b   1.000
_cell.length_c   1.000
_cell.angle_alpha   90.00
_cell.angle_beta   90.00
_cell.angle_gamma   90.00
#
_symmetry.space_group_name_H-M   'P 1'
#
loop_
_entity.id
_entity.type
_entity.pdbx_description
1 polymer ?
#
loop_
_entity_poly.entity_id
_entity_poly.type
_entity_poly.pdbx_seq_one_letter_code
_entity_poly.pdbx_strand_id
1 'polypeptide(L)'
;MHEGPSTQAHRRHSQVYGRRQQGLGFGPPVTPPIIKQLMIANAVVFVAQYLAPGVLALGAVTPIAVWQGGYLWQPFTYMWLHGSFGHIALNCLALWMFGSQLAMAWGPQRFLRYYLLCGVGAGFIIASWPYLTLIAPSADFSVLRTHTVGASGAIYGVLLAYSLTWPDRTIMLIFPPIAFRAIWLIPALFFMTIFFSPGGNISHIGHLGGVLVGWIYMRRRNQAGNPLSFKQIQYRWRRWRMRQRLRAVRQEDHQQQRKQNDRNKKTFH
;
A
#
# COMPACT_ATOMS: atom_id res chain seq x y z
N MET A 1 -67.82 -5.50 25.52
CA MET A 1 -66.52 -5.46 26.24
C MET A 1 -65.84 -6.81 25.95
N HIS A 2 -65.29 -7.01 24.75
CA HIS A 2 -63.87 -6.78 24.36
C HIS A 2 -62.88 -7.43 25.35
N GLU A 3 -61.91 -8.26 24.99
CA GLU A 3 -61.50 -8.96 23.76
C GLU A 3 -60.39 -9.95 24.20
N GLY A 4 -60.20 -11.05 23.47
CA GLY A 4 -59.27 -12.15 23.81
C GLY A 4 -57.76 -11.86 23.60
N PRO A 5 -56.88 -12.86 23.82
CA PRO A 5 -55.44 -12.68 24.01
C PRO A 5 -54.70 -12.38 22.69
N SER A 6 -53.83 -11.37 22.70
CA SER A 6 -53.07 -10.92 21.52
C SER A 6 -51.83 -11.79 21.26
N THR A 7 -51.90 -12.54 20.16
CA THR A 7 -50.81 -13.14 19.40
C THR A 7 -49.88 -12.07 18.79
N GLN A 8 -48.63 -11.95 19.26
CA GLN A 8 -47.54 -11.36 18.46
C GLN A 8 -46.18 -12.02 18.77
N ALA A 9 -46.04 -13.27 18.38
CA ALA A 9 -44.76 -13.80 17.93
C ALA A 9 -44.55 -13.40 16.45
N HIS A 10 -43.30 -13.13 16.09
CA HIS A 10 -42.80 -12.85 14.73
C HIS A 10 -43.09 -11.47 14.11
N ARG A 11 -42.16 -10.53 14.33
CA ARG A 11 -41.62 -9.51 13.40
C ARG A 11 -40.58 -8.74 14.23
N ARG A 12 -39.27 -8.81 13.98
CA ARG A 12 -38.57 -8.13 12.88
C ARG A 12 -37.17 -8.72 12.72
N HIS A 13 -36.96 -9.36 11.58
CA HIS A 13 -35.64 -9.59 11.00
C HIS A 13 -35.00 -8.27 10.56
N SER A 14 -33.67 -8.28 10.60
CA SER A 14 -32.75 -7.47 9.78
C SER A 14 -32.79 -5.95 9.92
N GLN A 15 -32.13 -5.44 10.97
CA GLN A 15 -31.44 -4.16 10.83
C GLN A 15 -30.29 -4.31 9.84
N VAL A 16 -30.63 -3.92 8.62
CA VAL A 16 -29.77 -3.48 7.53
C VAL A 16 -28.40 -3.01 8.03
N TYR A 17 -27.35 -3.78 7.70
CA TYR A 17 -25.98 -3.29 7.71
C TYR A 17 -25.92 -2.06 6.80
N GLY A 18 -25.92 -0.88 7.42
CA GLY A 18 -25.71 0.38 6.76
C GLY A 18 -24.37 0.33 6.04
N ARG A 19 -24.45 0.24 4.71
CA ARG A 19 -23.35 0.53 3.80
C ARG A 19 -22.99 1.99 4.03
N ARG A 20 -22.08 2.25 4.97
CA ARG A 20 -21.47 3.56 5.14
C ARG A 20 -20.83 3.90 3.80
N GLN A 21 -21.46 4.78 3.03
CA GLN A 21 -20.84 5.43 1.89
C GLN A 21 -19.60 6.11 2.46
N GLN A 22 -18.45 5.46 2.32
CA GLN A 22 -17.18 6.12 2.44
C GLN A 22 -17.13 7.05 1.23
N GLY A 23 -17.44 8.32 1.46
CA GLY A 23 -17.16 9.35 0.46
C GLY A 23 -15.71 9.22 0.02
N LEU A 24 -15.44 9.50 -1.25
CA LEU A 24 -14.09 9.63 -1.80
C LEU A 24 -13.42 10.86 -1.16
N GLY A 25 -13.04 10.75 0.11
CA GLY A 25 -12.26 11.76 0.81
C GLY A 25 -10.81 11.64 0.38
N PHE A 26 -10.23 12.73 -0.11
CA PHE A 26 -8.80 12.81 -0.36
C PHE A 26 -8.05 13.05 0.96
N GLY A 27 -7.27 12.05 1.39
CA GLY A 27 -6.47 12.14 2.62
C GLY A 27 -7.26 11.94 3.93
N PRO A 28 -6.56 11.97 5.07
CA PRO A 28 -7.16 11.85 6.39
C PRO A 28 -7.95 13.12 6.79
N PRO A 29 -8.98 13.00 7.66
CA PRO A 29 -9.70 14.16 8.17
C PRO A 29 -8.83 15.06 9.08
N VAL A 30 -7.86 14.47 9.78
CA VAL A 30 -6.87 15.19 10.60
C VAL A 30 -5.54 14.47 10.45
N THR A 31 -4.45 15.21 10.22
CA THR A 31 -3.10 14.66 10.14
C THR A 31 -2.61 14.27 11.54
N PRO A 32 -2.30 12.98 11.81
CA PRO A 32 -1.77 12.56 13.10
C PRO A 32 -0.44 13.25 13.43
N PRO A 33 -0.17 13.60 14.71
CA PRO A 33 1.05 14.29 15.09
C PRO A 33 2.32 13.58 14.63
N ILE A 34 2.37 12.26 14.71
CA ILE A 34 3.54 11.47 14.29
C ILE A 34 3.83 11.59 12.79
N ILE A 35 2.79 11.68 11.96
CA ILE A 35 2.94 11.84 10.51
C ILE A 35 3.47 13.23 10.21
N LYS A 36 2.90 14.26 10.85
CA LYS A 36 3.39 15.63 10.75
C LYS A 36 4.87 15.73 11.16
N GLN A 37 5.25 15.12 12.27
CA GLN A 37 6.63 15.11 12.76
C GLN A 37 7.60 14.44 11.76
N LEU A 38 7.24 13.29 11.20
CA LEU A 38 8.06 12.61 10.19
C LEU A 38 8.21 13.44 8.91
N MET A 39 7.13 14.10 8.45
CA MET A 39 7.19 15.00 7.29
C MET A 39 8.07 16.22 7.57
N ILE A 40 7.95 16.82 8.76
CA ILE A 40 8.81 17.94 9.18
C ILE A 40 10.27 17.49 9.25
N ALA A 41 10.56 16.31 9.82
CA ALA A 41 11.93 15.78 9.87
C ALA A 41 12.52 15.60 8.47
N ASN A 42 11.77 15.00 7.53
CA ASN A 42 12.19 14.88 6.13
C ASN A 42 12.43 16.25 5.49
N ALA A 43 11.55 17.23 5.72
CA ALA A 43 11.68 18.57 5.16
C ALA A 43 12.91 19.31 5.72
N VAL A 44 13.16 19.22 7.03
CA VAL A 44 14.33 19.82 7.69
C VAL A 44 15.62 19.22 7.14
N VAL A 45 15.70 17.89 7.04
CA VAL A 45 16.88 17.21 6.48
C VAL A 45 17.06 17.57 5.00
N PHE A 46 15.98 17.65 4.22
CA PHE A 46 16.05 18.05 2.82
C PHE A 46 16.58 19.48 2.66
N VAL A 47 16.15 20.43 3.50
CA VAL A 47 16.72 21.78 3.52
C VAL A 47 18.20 21.74 3.94
N ALA A 48 18.55 20.96 4.95
CA ALA A 48 19.93 20.82 5.40
C ALA A 48 20.88 20.28 4.31
N GLN A 49 20.40 19.42 3.40
CA GLN A 49 21.18 18.95 2.24
C GLN A 49 21.63 20.08 1.32
N TYR A 50 20.85 21.17 1.20
CA TYR A 50 21.22 22.35 0.40
C TYR A 50 22.19 23.27 1.13
N LEU A 51 22.11 23.34 2.46
CA LEU A 51 22.98 24.18 3.28
C LEU A 51 24.35 23.54 3.53
N ALA A 52 24.40 22.22 3.58
CA ALA A 52 25.61 21.46 3.85
C ALA A 52 25.68 20.24 2.91
N PRO A 53 26.35 20.35 1.75
CA PRO A 53 26.45 19.25 0.78
C PRO A 53 27.02 17.94 1.35
N GLY A 54 27.84 18.03 2.40
CA GLY A 54 28.39 16.86 3.12
C GLY A 54 27.32 15.98 3.78
N VAL A 55 26.13 16.50 4.06
CA VAL A 55 25.00 15.73 4.63
C VAL A 55 24.61 14.57 3.72
N LEU A 56 24.62 14.79 2.40
CA LEU A 56 24.32 13.73 1.44
C LEU A 56 25.39 12.63 1.47
N ALA A 57 26.66 13.01 1.39
CA ALA A 57 27.77 12.08 1.37
C ALA A 57 27.88 11.24 2.66
N LEU A 58 27.63 11.86 3.82
CA LEU A 58 27.67 11.18 5.10
C LEU A 58 26.45 10.29 5.34
N GLY A 59 25.27 10.70 4.87
CA GLY A 59 24.02 10.06 5.24
C GLY A 59 23.43 9.08 4.22
N ALA A 60 23.81 9.14 2.95
CA ALA A 60 23.31 8.23 1.92
C ALA A 60 23.88 6.82 2.13
N VAL A 61 23.11 5.77 1.84
CA VAL A 61 23.67 4.40 1.83
C VAL A 61 24.58 4.24 0.63
N THR A 62 25.84 3.94 0.91
CA THR A 62 26.84 3.51 -0.07
C THR A 62 27.41 2.17 0.38
N PRO A 63 27.18 1.06 -0.34
CA PRO A 63 27.57 -0.29 0.09
C PRO A 63 29.03 -0.39 0.57
N ILE A 64 29.96 0.16 -0.20
CA ILE A 64 31.39 0.14 0.16
C ILE A 64 31.70 0.97 1.41
N ALA A 65 31.04 2.11 1.60
CA ALA A 65 31.24 2.95 2.78
C ALA A 65 30.72 2.25 4.05
N VAL A 66 29.59 1.54 3.96
CA VAL A 66 29.02 0.79 5.08
C VAL A 66 29.97 -0.34 5.50
N TRP A 67 30.31 -1.23 4.56
CA TRP A 67 30.95 -2.49 4.92
C TRP A 67 32.48 -2.45 4.95
N GLN A 68 33.11 -1.54 4.19
CA GLN A 68 34.57 -1.38 4.17
C GLN A 68 35.01 -0.07 4.84
N GLY A 69 34.20 0.99 4.72
CA GLY A 69 34.48 2.28 5.34
C GLY A 69 34.06 2.40 6.81
N GLY A 70 33.24 1.48 7.32
CA GLY A 70 32.72 1.51 8.70
C GLY A 70 31.56 2.51 8.94
N TYR A 71 30.91 2.99 7.89
CA TYR A 71 29.82 3.98 7.97
C TYR A 71 28.49 3.31 8.37
N LEU A 72 28.46 2.64 9.52
CA LEU A 72 27.35 1.81 9.98
C LEU A 72 26.04 2.59 10.27
N TRP A 73 26.11 3.92 10.32
CA TRP A 73 24.94 4.78 10.47
C TRP A 73 24.14 4.97 9.17
N GLN A 74 24.74 4.75 8.00
CA GLN A 74 24.08 5.04 6.72
C GLN A 74 22.75 4.30 6.51
N PRO A 75 22.60 3.00 6.88
CA PRO A 75 21.31 2.30 6.86
C PRO A 75 20.19 2.96 7.69
N PHE A 76 20.53 3.86 8.61
CA PHE A 76 19.57 4.59 9.44
C PHE A 76 19.32 6.01 8.93
N THR A 77 20.34 6.66 8.35
CA THR A 77 20.26 8.07 7.97
C THR A 77 19.68 8.29 6.57
N TYR A 78 19.88 7.34 5.65
CA TYR A 78 19.51 7.54 4.24
C TYR A 78 18.01 7.78 4.02
N MET A 79 17.18 7.24 4.90
CA MET A 79 15.73 7.33 4.79
C MET A 79 15.18 8.75 5.06
N TRP A 80 16.02 9.67 5.54
CA TRP A 80 15.66 11.07 5.75
C TRP A 80 16.13 11.98 4.60
N LEU A 81 17.06 11.50 3.78
CA LEU A 81 17.62 12.24 2.65
C LEU A 81 16.76 12.08 1.40
N HIS A 82 16.71 13.09 0.54
CA HIS A 82 15.98 13.04 -0.73
C HIS A 82 16.78 13.70 -1.86
N GLY A 83 16.78 13.07 -3.03
CA GLY A 83 17.55 13.54 -4.19
C GLY A 83 16.89 14.65 -5.02
N SER A 84 15.60 14.91 -4.82
CA SER A 84 14.88 15.96 -5.54
C SER A 84 13.60 16.37 -4.81
N PHE A 85 13.06 17.55 -5.15
CA PHE A 85 11.79 18.03 -4.59
C PHE A 85 10.62 17.08 -4.88
N GLY A 86 10.51 16.59 -6.12
CA GLY A 86 9.47 15.62 -6.49
C GLY A 86 9.57 14.32 -5.69
N HIS A 87 10.79 13.88 -5.38
CA HIS A 87 11.02 12.68 -4.59
C HIS A 87 10.53 12.84 -3.13
N ILE A 88 10.85 13.95 -2.45
CA ILE A 88 10.33 14.20 -1.10
C ILE A 88 8.81 14.44 -1.10
N ALA A 89 8.29 15.14 -2.11
CA ALA A 89 6.86 15.42 -2.21
C ALA A 89 6.03 14.13 -2.32
N LEU A 90 6.45 13.18 -3.16
CA LEU A 90 5.77 11.89 -3.31
C LEU A 90 5.89 11.01 -2.05
N ASN A 91 7.05 11.00 -1.38
CA ASN A 91 7.20 10.29 -0.11
C ASN A 91 6.29 10.87 0.98
N CYS A 92 6.26 12.20 1.12
CA CYS A 92 5.40 12.87 2.09
C CYS A 92 3.92 12.68 1.76
N LEU A 93 3.54 12.72 0.50
CA LEU A 93 2.16 12.45 0.06
C LEU A 93 1.74 11.02 0.41
N ALA A 94 2.56 10.02 0.09
CA ALA A 94 2.27 8.62 0.41
C ALA A 94 2.22 8.39 1.94
N LEU A 95 3.16 8.99 2.69
CA LEU A 95 3.18 8.94 4.14
C LEU A 95 1.91 9.57 4.74
N TRP A 96 1.51 10.72 4.23
CA TRP A 96 0.33 11.43 4.68
C TRP A 96 -0.96 10.66 4.37
N MET A 97 -1.11 10.13 3.15
CA MET A 97 -2.33 9.42 2.74
C MET A 97 -2.50 8.05 3.43
N PHE A 98 -1.45 7.24 3.44
CA PHE A 98 -1.51 5.85 3.90
C PHE A 98 -1.02 5.70 5.34
N GLY A 99 0.06 6.40 5.68
CA GLY A 99 0.62 6.40 7.03
C GLY A 99 -0.35 6.99 8.05
N SER A 100 -1.09 8.05 7.72
CA SER A 100 -2.09 8.63 8.65
C SER A 100 -3.18 7.63 9.05
N GLN A 101 -3.70 6.86 8.09
CA GLN A 101 -4.74 5.87 8.39
C GLN A 101 -4.20 4.76 9.29
N LEU A 102 -2.97 4.30 9.05
CA LEU A 102 -2.30 3.33 9.91
C LEU A 102 -1.98 3.90 11.29
N ALA A 103 -1.45 5.12 11.38
CA ALA A 103 -1.14 5.78 12.65
C ALA A 103 -2.39 5.98 13.52
N MET A 104 -3.52 6.36 12.92
CA MET A 104 -4.81 6.44 13.63
C MET A 104 -5.30 5.07 14.08
N ALA A 105 -5.13 4.02 13.27
CA ALA A 105 -5.59 2.67 13.61
C ALA A 105 -4.69 1.95 14.63
N TRP A 106 -3.39 2.23 14.62
CA TRP A 106 -2.38 1.47 15.37
C TRP A 106 -1.84 2.23 16.59
N GLY A 107 -2.03 3.54 16.63
CA GLY A 107 -1.38 4.45 17.57
C GLY A 107 0.04 4.86 17.13
N PRO A 108 0.53 6.02 17.62
CA PRO A 108 1.73 6.66 17.10
C PRO A 108 3.01 5.85 17.33
N GLN A 109 3.19 5.27 18.52
CA GLN A 109 4.41 4.52 18.85
C GLN A 109 4.57 3.27 17.99
N ARG A 110 3.45 2.55 17.78
CA ARG A 110 3.44 1.34 16.98
C ARG A 110 3.73 1.64 15.51
N PHE A 111 3.10 2.69 14.98
CA PHE A 111 3.37 3.16 13.63
C PHE A 111 4.84 3.56 13.45
N LEU A 112 5.39 4.34 14.38
CA LEU A 112 6.79 4.78 14.32
C LEU A 112 7.76 3.60 14.31
N ARG A 113 7.59 2.63 15.22
CA ARG A 113 8.44 1.42 15.24
C ARG A 113 8.36 0.66 13.91
N TYR A 114 7.17 0.53 13.35
CA TYR A 114 6.99 -0.14 12.06
C TYR A 114 7.68 0.60 10.91
N TYR A 115 7.47 1.92 10.83
CA TYR A 115 8.09 2.79 9.82
C TYR A 115 9.62 2.72 9.87
N LEU A 116 10.21 2.85 11.07
CA LEU A 116 11.66 2.77 11.27
C LEU A 116 12.20 1.38 10.95
N LEU A 117 11.53 0.30 11.37
CA LEU A 117 11.98 -1.06 11.04
C LEU A 117 12.00 -1.30 9.53
N CYS A 118 10.95 -0.86 8.81
CA CYS A 118 10.91 -1.02 7.35
C CYS A 118 12.00 -0.20 6.67
N GLY A 119 12.22 1.05 7.10
CA GLY A 119 13.28 1.92 6.56
C GLY A 119 14.68 1.38 6.83
N VAL A 120 15.02 1.14 8.10
CA VAL A 120 16.34 0.62 8.49
C VAL A 120 16.61 -0.74 7.84
N GLY A 121 15.61 -1.64 7.84
CA GLY A 121 15.74 -2.94 7.21
C GLY A 121 15.96 -2.85 5.69
N ALA A 122 15.29 -1.92 5.00
CA ALA A 122 15.58 -1.62 3.61
C ALA A 122 17.00 -1.06 3.44
N GLY A 123 17.47 -0.17 4.32
CA GLY A 123 18.83 0.37 4.32
C GLY A 123 19.91 -0.71 4.41
N PHE A 124 19.72 -1.69 5.31
CA PHE A 124 20.63 -2.84 5.39
C PHE A 124 20.61 -3.69 4.13
N ILE A 125 19.43 -3.95 3.56
CA ILE A 125 19.32 -4.71 2.31
C ILE A 125 20.00 -3.97 1.15
N ILE A 126 19.83 -2.66 1.04
CA ILE A 126 20.51 -1.82 0.04
C ILE A 126 22.04 -1.89 0.22
N ALA A 127 22.52 -1.84 1.47
CA ALA A 127 23.95 -1.90 1.75
C ALA A 127 24.56 -3.28 1.41
N SER A 128 23.82 -4.37 1.59
CA SER A 128 24.35 -5.74 1.45
C SER A 128 24.09 -6.37 0.08
N TRP A 129 22.94 -6.10 -0.55
CA TRP A 129 22.54 -6.74 -1.81
C TRP A 129 23.59 -6.63 -2.94
N PRO A 130 24.25 -5.49 -3.15
CA PRO A 130 25.24 -5.35 -4.21
C PRO A 130 26.42 -6.31 -4.08
N TYR A 131 26.80 -6.73 -2.87
CA TYR A 131 27.85 -7.74 -2.67
C TYR A 131 27.43 -9.12 -3.19
N LEU A 132 26.15 -9.47 -3.10
CA LEU A 132 25.64 -10.72 -3.66
C LEU A 132 25.68 -10.71 -5.19
N THR A 133 25.53 -9.54 -5.83
CA THR A 133 25.60 -9.46 -7.30
C THR A 133 27.01 -9.65 -7.85
N LEU A 134 28.04 -9.51 -7.01
CA LEU A 134 29.44 -9.68 -7.42
C LEU A 134 29.85 -11.15 -7.63
N ILE A 135 29.00 -12.11 -7.23
CA ILE A 135 29.25 -13.53 -7.51
C ILE A 135 29.00 -13.89 -8.98
N ALA A 136 28.35 -13.01 -9.74
CA ALA A 136 28.06 -13.23 -11.14
C ALA A 136 29.30 -12.99 -12.03
N PRO A 137 29.52 -13.78 -13.09
CA PRO A 137 30.68 -13.60 -13.99
C PRO A 137 30.78 -12.22 -14.65
N SER A 138 29.65 -11.52 -14.78
CA SER A 138 29.55 -10.17 -15.35
C SER A 138 29.35 -9.08 -14.29
N ALA A 139 29.92 -9.27 -13.09
CA ALA A 139 29.81 -8.36 -11.98
C ALA A 139 30.32 -6.95 -12.31
N ASP A 140 29.43 -5.97 -12.19
CA ASP A 140 29.79 -4.55 -12.23
C ASP A 140 30.13 -4.08 -10.82
N PHE A 141 31.39 -3.75 -10.56
CA PHE A 141 31.83 -3.24 -9.25
C PHE A 141 31.37 -1.81 -8.96
N SER A 142 30.88 -1.07 -9.97
CA SER A 142 30.38 0.30 -9.79
C SER A 142 29.17 0.34 -8.84
N VAL A 143 28.39 -0.74 -8.77
CA VAL A 143 27.22 -0.89 -7.89
C VAL A 143 27.55 -0.71 -6.40
N LEU A 144 28.79 -0.99 -5.98
CA LEU A 144 29.23 -0.80 -4.61
C LEU A 144 29.39 0.68 -4.22
N ARG A 145 29.53 1.56 -5.21
CA ARG A 145 29.70 3.01 -5.04
C ARG A 145 28.40 3.80 -5.25
N THR A 146 27.31 3.14 -5.62
CA THR A 146 26.03 3.83 -5.81
C THR A 146 25.50 4.39 -4.48
N HIS A 147 25.10 5.66 -4.51
CA HIS A 147 24.46 6.33 -3.38
C HIS A 147 22.95 6.14 -3.43
N THR A 148 22.35 5.68 -2.34
CA THR A 148 20.89 5.54 -2.23
C THR A 148 20.35 6.40 -1.10
N VAL A 149 19.27 7.12 -1.38
CA VAL A 149 18.56 8.00 -0.44
C VAL A 149 17.06 7.85 -0.61
N GLY A 150 16.30 8.18 0.43
CA GLY A 150 14.85 8.30 0.37
C GLY A 150 14.13 7.47 1.41
N ALA A 151 13.03 8.03 1.94
CA ALA A 151 12.12 7.35 2.85
C ALA A 151 11.38 6.15 2.21
N SER A 152 11.54 5.94 0.91
CA SER A 152 10.70 5.06 0.11
C SER A 152 10.70 3.61 0.59
N GLY A 153 11.81 3.08 1.12
CA GLY A 153 11.85 1.76 1.75
C GLY A 153 10.83 1.64 2.90
N ALA A 154 10.79 2.62 3.79
CA ALA A 154 9.79 2.68 4.86
C ALA A 154 8.37 2.86 4.31
N ILE A 155 8.21 3.71 3.29
CA ILE A 155 6.90 3.95 2.65
C ILE A 155 6.36 2.69 1.99
N TYR A 156 7.15 1.92 1.26
CA TYR A 156 6.70 0.65 0.68
C TYR A 156 6.25 -0.35 1.76
N GLY A 157 6.92 -0.37 2.91
CA GLY A 157 6.44 -1.08 4.09
C GLY A 157 5.07 -0.57 4.58
N VAL A 158 4.86 0.74 4.67
CA VAL A 158 3.58 1.39 5.02
C VAL A 158 2.48 1.05 4.01
N LEU A 159 2.77 1.09 2.70
CA LEU A 159 1.82 0.75 1.64
C LEU A 159 1.42 -0.73 1.70
N LEU A 160 2.38 -1.62 2.00
CA LEU A 160 2.08 -3.02 2.25
C LEU A 160 1.13 -3.16 3.45
N ALA A 161 1.47 -2.59 4.60
CA ALA A 161 0.63 -2.65 5.79
C ALA A 161 -0.79 -2.14 5.52
N TYR A 162 -0.92 -1.04 4.78
CA TYR A 162 -2.21 -0.50 4.36
C TYR A 162 -2.98 -1.49 3.49
N SER A 163 -2.32 -2.06 2.47
CA SER A 163 -2.91 -3.03 1.53
C SER A 163 -3.40 -4.32 2.22
N LEU A 164 -2.69 -4.79 3.25
CA LEU A 164 -3.06 -5.99 4.00
C LEU A 164 -4.12 -5.71 5.07
N THR A 165 -4.10 -4.52 5.67
CA THR A 165 -5.09 -4.12 6.68
C THR A 165 -6.46 -3.85 6.05
N TRP A 166 -6.49 -3.24 4.86
CA TRP A 166 -7.74 -2.88 4.17
C TRP A 166 -7.76 -3.31 2.69
N PRO A 167 -7.68 -4.61 2.39
CA PRO A 167 -7.47 -5.13 1.04
C PRO A 167 -8.57 -4.78 0.04
N ASP A 168 -9.81 -4.60 0.51
CA ASP A 168 -10.98 -4.31 -0.32
C ASP A 168 -11.31 -2.80 -0.39
N ARG A 169 -10.54 -1.91 0.26
CA ARG A 169 -10.71 -0.46 0.09
C ARG A 169 -10.27 -0.04 -1.31
N THR A 170 -11.06 0.82 -1.94
CA THR A 170 -10.71 1.40 -3.24
C THR A 170 -9.79 2.60 -3.03
N ILE A 171 -8.65 2.59 -3.70
CA ILE A 171 -7.73 3.72 -3.82
C ILE A 171 -7.90 4.27 -5.24
N MET A 172 -7.89 5.58 -5.38
CA MET A 172 -7.85 6.26 -6.68
C MET A 172 -6.49 6.93 -6.84
N LEU A 173 -5.79 6.62 -7.93
CA LEU A 173 -4.61 7.39 -8.32
C LEU A 173 -5.05 8.80 -8.71
N ILE A 174 -4.22 9.81 -8.42
CA ILE A 174 -4.51 11.19 -8.79
C ILE A 174 -4.35 11.34 -10.32
N PHE A 175 -3.32 10.71 -10.89
CA PHE A 175 -3.04 10.75 -12.31
C PHE A 175 -2.29 9.48 -12.77
N PRO A 176 -2.80 8.73 -13.76
CA PRO A 176 -4.17 8.79 -14.30
C PRO A 176 -5.21 8.41 -13.24
N PRO A 177 -6.48 8.89 -13.32
CA PRO A 177 -7.51 8.62 -12.32
C PRO A 177 -8.05 7.18 -12.39
N ILE A 178 -7.23 6.23 -11.98
CA ILE A 178 -7.54 4.80 -11.98
C ILE A 178 -7.87 4.37 -10.55
N ALA A 179 -9.09 3.86 -10.37
CA ALA A 179 -9.54 3.31 -9.11
C ALA A 179 -9.31 1.79 -9.06
N PHE A 180 -8.63 1.31 -8.02
CA PHE A 180 -8.40 -0.12 -7.80
C PHE A 180 -8.36 -0.47 -6.31
N ARG A 181 -8.43 -1.77 -6.00
CA ARG A 181 -8.42 -2.23 -4.59
C ARG A 181 -7.03 -2.16 -3.99
N ALA A 182 -6.93 -1.75 -2.73
CA ALA A 182 -5.66 -1.55 -2.02
C ALA A 182 -4.74 -2.78 -2.05
N ILE A 183 -5.28 -4.00 -2.10
CA ILE A 183 -4.47 -5.23 -2.22
C ILE A 183 -3.56 -5.26 -3.47
N TRP A 184 -3.93 -4.53 -4.52
CA TRP A 184 -3.14 -4.45 -5.76
C TRP A 184 -2.08 -3.36 -5.72
N LEU A 185 -2.00 -2.56 -4.66
CA LEU A 185 -1.10 -1.41 -4.58
C LEU A 185 0.38 -1.81 -4.75
N ILE A 186 0.86 -2.78 -3.95
CA ILE A 186 2.26 -3.23 -4.05
C ILE A 186 2.56 -3.88 -5.40
N PRO A 187 1.79 -4.87 -5.90
CA PRO A 187 2.01 -5.44 -7.22
C PRO A 187 1.99 -4.39 -8.34
N ALA A 188 1.05 -3.44 -8.31
CA ALA A 188 0.94 -2.39 -9.31
C ALA A 188 2.16 -1.46 -9.31
N LEU A 189 2.64 -1.07 -8.12
CA LEU A 189 3.82 -0.21 -8.02
C LEU A 189 5.08 -0.91 -8.54
N PHE A 190 5.32 -2.18 -8.18
CA PHE A 190 6.46 -2.94 -8.72
C PHE A 190 6.35 -3.17 -10.23
N PHE A 191 5.15 -3.46 -10.72
CA PHE A 191 4.92 -3.53 -12.16
C PHE A 191 5.28 -2.21 -12.82
N MET A 192 4.75 -1.08 -12.35
CA MET A 192 5.07 0.23 -12.92
C MET A 192 6.57 0.52 -12.89
N THR A 193 7.26 0.23 -11.79
CA THR A 193 8.69 0.57 -11.68
C THR A 193 9.57 -0.30 -12.57
N ILE A 194 9.23 -1.58 -12.79
CA ILE A 194 9.95 -2.47 -13.71
C ILE A 194 9.78 -2.03 -15.17
N PHE A 195 8.56 -1.67 -15.58
CA PHE A 195 8.25 -1.34 -16.98
C PHE A 195 8.61 0.10 -17.37
N PHE A 196 8.51 1.06 -16.45
CA PHE A 196 8.77 2.48 -16.72
C PHE A 196 10.10 3.00 -16.15
N SER A 197 10.81 2.20 -15.35
CA SER A 197 12.13 2.57 -14.79
C SER A 197 13.10 1.37 -14.70
N PRO A 198 13.47 0.75 -15.84
CA PRO A 198 14.25 -0.49 -15.86
C PRO A 198 15.69 -0.34 -15.31
N GLY A 199 16.24 0.87 -15.23
CA GLY A 199 17.59 1.13 -14.67
C GLY A 199 17.64 1.29 -13.14
N GLY A 200 16.49 1.31 -12.45
CA GLY A 200 16.39 1.61 -11.01
C GLY A 200 16.72 0.46 -10.06
N ASN A 201 17.56 -0.51 -10.45
CA ASN A 201 17.70 -1.80 -9.75
C ASN A 201 17.94 -1.70 -8.23
N ILE A 202 18.84 -0.82 -7.78
CA ILE A 202 19.13 -0.66 -6.35
C ILE A 202 17.92 -0.05 -5.60
N SER A 203 17.21 0.88 -6.24
CA SER A 203 15.97 1.46 -5.70
C SER A 203 14.85 0.43 -5.59
N HIS A 204 14.68 -0.43 -6.62
CA HIS A 204 13.71 -1.53 -6.60
C HIS A 204 13.99 -2.51 -5.47
N ILE A 205 15.26 -2.84 -5.24
CA ILE A 205 15.69 -3.71 -4.14
C ILE A 205 15.43 -3.05 -2.79
N GLY A 206 15.69 -1.75 -2.65
CA GLY A 206 15.35 -0.99 -1.45
C GLY A 206 13.85 -1.04 -1.12
N HIS A 207 13.00 -0.83 -2.13
CA HIS A 207 11.55 -0.97 -2.00
C HIS A 207 11.14 -2.39 -1.59
N LEU A 208 11.72 -3.40 -2.22
CA LEU A 208 11.47 -4.81 -1.91
C LEU A 208 11.90 -5.16 -0.48
N GLY A 209 13.03 -4.62 -0.03
CA GLY A 209 13.52 -4.77 1.33
C GLY A 209 12.54 -4.23 2.37
N GLY A 210 11.97 -3.05 2.11
CA GLY A 210 10.93 -2.46 2.95
C GLY A 210 9.66 -3.31 3.01
N VAL A 211 9.20 -3.82 1.86
CA VAL A 211 8.06 -4.77 1.78
C VAL A 211 8.36 -6.06 2.54
N LEU A 212 9.54 -6.64 2.36
CA LEU A 212 9.93 -7.89 3.01
C LEU A 212 9.95 -7.74 4.53
N VAL A 213 10.62 -6.71 5.04
CA VAL A 213 10.72 -6.45 6.48
C VAL A 213 9.34 -6.14 7.07
N GLY A 214 8.54 -5.32 6.38
CA GLY A 214 7.17 -5.02 6.76
C GLY A 214 6.30 -6.28 6.83
N TRP A 215 6.39 -7.15 5.82
CA TRP A 215 5.67 -8.42 5.79
C TRP A 215 6.07 -9.35 6.93
N ILE A 216 7.37 -9.50 7.21
CA ILE A 216 7.87 -10.31 8.34
C ILE A 216 7.30 -9.77 9.66
N TYR A 217 7.36 -8.45 9.88
CA TYR A 217 6.79 -7.82 11.07
C TYR A 217 5.30 -8.12 11.22
N MET A 218 4.55 -7.96 10.12
CA MET A 218 3.11 -8.16 10.09
C MET A 218 2.73 -9.62 10.34
N ARG A 219 3.52 -10.56 9.79
CA ARG A 219 3.32 -12.00 9.97
C ARG A 219 3.57 -12.43 11.41
N ARG A 220 4.66 -11.95 12.04
CA ARG A 220 4.96 -12.25 13.45
C ARG A 220 3.88 -11.77 14.42
N ARG A 221 3.08 -10.79 14.03
CA ARG A 221 1.95 -10.26 14.81
C ARG A 221 0.59 -10.83 14.41
N ASN A 222 0.53 -11.84 13.54
CA ASN A 222 -0.71 -12.41 12.98
C ASN A 222 -1.60 -11.38 12.28
N GLN A 223 -0.99 -10.34 11.72
CA GLN A 223 -1.68 -9.20 11.09
C GLN A 223 -1.47 -9.10 9.58
N ALA A 224 -0.62 -9.95 9.01
CA ALA A 224 -0.50 -10.10 7.56
C ALA A 224 -1.75 -10.75 6.92
N GLY A 225 -2.70 -11.20 7.74
CA GLY A 225 -3.77 -12.12 7.34
C GLY A 225 -3.21 -13.50 7.01
N ASN A 226 -4.10 -14.43 6.64
CA ASN A 226 -3.64 -15.61 5.92
C ASN A 226 -3.16 -15.16 4.54
N PRO A 227 -1.95 -15.57 4.08
CA PRO A 227 -1.58 -15.35 2.69
C PRO A 227 -2.74 -15.88 1.84
N LEU A 228 -3.18 -15.08 0.86
CA LEU A 228 -4.28 -15.46 -0.02
C LEU A 228 -3.95 -16.82 -0.61
N SER A 229 -4.54 -17.88 -0.05
CA SER A 229 -4.26 -19.23 -0.50
C SER A 229 -4.72 -19.32 -1.95
N PHE A 230 -3.97 -20.00 -2.79
CA PHE A 230 -4.39 -20.27 -4.17
C PHE A 230 -5.83 -20.80 -4.24
N LYS A 231 -6.24 -21.63 -3.25
CA LYS A 231 -7.62 -22.11 -3.10
C LYS A 231 -8.62 -20.99 -2.82
N GLN A 232 -8.27 -20.00 -2.01
CA GLN A 232 -9.12 -18.84 -1.71
C GLN A 232 -9.25 -17.90 -2.92
N ILE A 233 -8.15 -17.69 -3.66
CA ILE A 233 -8.15 -16.93 -4.92
C ILE A 233 -9.06 -17.63 -5.94
N GLN A 234 -8.88 -18.94 -6.11
CA GLN A 234 -9.71 -19.77 -6.98
C GLN A 234 -11.19 -19.72 -6.58
N TYR A 235 -11.51 -19.79 -5.28
CA TYR A 235 -12.89 -19.70 -4.78
C TYR A 235 -13.49 -18.31 -5.02
N ARG A 236 -12.74 -17.24 -4.76
CA ARG A 236 -13.15 -15.87 -5.07
C ARG A 236 -13.40 -15.68 -6.57
N TRP A 237 -12.56 -16.24 -7.43
CA TRP A 237 -12.74 -16.21 -8.88
C TRP A 237 -13.94 -17.04 -9.36
N ARG A 238 -14.15 -18.25 -8.83
CA ARG A 238 -15.35 -19.07 -9.10
C ARG A 238 -16.62 -18.35 -8.69
N ARG A 239 -16.67 -17.75 -7.49
CA ARG A 239 -17.81 -16.94 -7.06
C ARG A 239 -18.02 -15.70 -7.93
N TRP A 240 -16.97 -15.03 -8.36
CA TRP A 240 -17.09 -13.89 -9.27
C TRP A 240 -17.69 -14.33 -10.61
N ARG A 241 -17.20 -15.43 -11.20
CA ARG A 241 -17.78 -16.01 -12.43
C ARG A 241 -19.25 -16.41 -12.24
N MET A 242 -19.61 -17.02 -11.12
CA MET A 242 -21.02 -17.35 -10.82
C MET A 242 -21.89 -16.10 -10.70
N ARG A 243 -21.41 -15.01 -10.08
CA ARG A 243 -22.16 -13.75 -10.01
C ARG A 243 -22.38 -13.13 -11.38
N GLN A 244 -21.42 -13.24 -12.29
CA GLN A 244 -21.62 -12.77 -13.67
C GLN A 244 -22.68 -13.60 -14.40
N ARG A 245 -22.67 -14.94 -14.23
CA ARG A 245 -23.71 -15.82 -14.79
C ARG A 245 -25.11 -15.48 -14.23
N LEU A 246 -25.24 -15.29 -12.92
CA LEU A 246 -26.53 -14.91 -12.31
C LEU A 246 -27.03 -13.55 -12.78
N ARG A 247 -26.13 -12.60 -13.08
CA ARG A 247 -26.51 -11.31 -13.67
C ARG A 247 -27.02 -11.45 -15.10
N ALA A 248 -26.38 -12.31 -15.89
CA ALA A 248 -26.81 -12.62 -17.25
C ALA A 248 -28.21 -13.26 -17.25
N VAL A 249 -28.44 -14.28 -16.41
CA VAL A 249 -29.75 -14.93 -16.28
C VAL A 249 -30.85 -13.95 -15.86
N ARG A 250 -30.59 -13.09 -14.85
CA ARG A 250 -31.57 -12.06 -14.46
C ARG A 250 -31.87 -11.06 -15.59
N GLN A 251 -30.87 -10.73 -16.42
CA GLN A 251 -31.09 -9.85 -17.57
C GLN A 251 -31.97 -10.53 -18.63
N GLU A 252 -31.77 -11.82 -18.88
CA GLU A 252 -32.61 -12.63 -19.77
C GLU A 252 -34.05 -12.72 -19.25
N ASP A 253 -34.25 -13.03 -17.97
CA ASP A 253 -35.58 -13.08 -17.33
C ASP A 253 -36.32 -11.74 -17.46
N HIS A 254 -35.63 -10.63 -17.20
CA HIS A 254 -36.20 -9.29 -17.38
C HIS A 254 -36.57 -9.00 -18.84
N GLN A 255 -35.77 -9.43 -19.81
CA GLN A 255 -36.10 -9.26 -21.23
C GLN A 255 -37.31 -10.11 -21.64
N GLN A 256 -37.42 -11.34 -21.15
CA GLN A 256 -38.57 -12.20 -21.41
C GLN A 256 -39.86 -11.62 -20.84
N GLN A 257 -39.84 -11.14 -19.58
CA GLN A 257 -41.00 -10.48 -18.98
C GLN A 257 -41.43 -9.23 -19.74
N ARG A 258 -40.48 -8.42 -20.22
CA ARG A 258 -40.81 -7.25 -21.06
C ARG A 258 -41.47 -7.66 -22.37
N LYS A 259 -40.94 -8.66 -23.08
CA LYS A 259 -41.55 -9.18 -24.32
C LYS A 259 -42.95 -9.75 -24.08
N GLN A 260 -43.17 -10.44 -22.95
CA GLN A 260 -44.48 -10.99 -22.57
C GLN A 260 -45.49 -9.87 -22.32
N ASN A 261 -45.10 -8.82 -21.57
CA ASN A 261 -45.95 -7.66 -21.31
C ASN A 261 -46.28 -6.88 -22.59
N ASP A 262 -45.31 -6.70 -23.49
CA ASP A 262 -45.54 -6.03 -24.77
C ASP A 262 -46.45 -6.85 -25.69
N ARG A 263 -46.35 -8.19 -25.67
CA ARG A 263 -47.29 -9.07 -26.37
C ARG A 263 -48.70 -8.94 -25.81
N ASN A 264 -48.86 -9.02 -24.48
CA ASN A 264 -50.16 -8.87 -23.84
C ASN A 264 -50.80 -7.51 -24.15
N LYS A 265 -50.03 -6.41 -24.14
CA LYS A 265 -50.55 -5.10 -24.54
C LYS A 265 -51.04 -5.03 -25.98
N LYS A 266 -50.44 -5.79 -26.90
CA LYS A 266 -50.84 -5.83 -28.31
C LYS A 266 -52.07 -6.71 -28.57
N THR A 267 -52.43 -7.61 -27.66
CA THR A 267 -53.63 -8.46 -27.78
C THR A 267 -54.89 -7.82 -27.19
N PHE A 268 -54.78 -6.70 -26.46
CA PHE A 268 -55.91 -5.97 -25.87
C PHE A 268 -56.27 -4.66 -26.61
N HIS A 269 -55.73 -4.46 -27.81
CA HIS A 269 -56.08 -3.40 -28.76
C HIS A 269 -56.44 -4.04 -30.10
#